data_AF-A0A497N7L5-F1
#
_entry.id   AF-A0A497N7L5-F1
#
_cell.length_a   1.000
_cell.length_b   1.000
_cell.length_c   1.000
_cell.angle_alpha   90.00
_cell.angle_beta   90.00
_cell.angle_gamma   90.00
#
_symmetry.space_group_name_H-M   'P 1'
#
loop_
_entity.id
_entity.type
_entity.pdbx_description
1 polymer ?
#
loop_
_entity_poly.entity_id
_entity_poly.type
_entity_poly.pdbx_seq_one_letter_code
_entity_poly.pdbx_strand_id
1 'polypeptide(L)'
;MERALTDGLRREIFEVVEDLKRYVDGGVPVGEPPPEGEPSFEEVSREKFTSLASSKPKGRMLSVDASFYPLLSGNYWRVGVSRCAYVVVEVQAGRPIVVDEGFEDHVFGVVCPPARRLYEIWSRLRRFESELALQALKSLNLGERDFCLLDGAAYFGGAKNFLLDLYEEAKRRRVRMVTIPKRSLRLLDGQGRDLLASLSLTGERLYRDGSLRETWIYYPVRVGRVRGLRLYAK
;
A
#
# COMPACT_ATOMS: atom_id res chain seq x y z
N MET A 1 35.08 -4.09 -8.42
CA MET A 1 34.36 -5.19 -9.11
C MET A 1 33.14 -4.56 -9.76
N GLU A 2 33.21 -4.30 -11.05
CA GLU A 2 32.13 -3.66 -11.81
C GLU A 2 30.99 -4.68 -11.95
N ARG A 3 29.92 -4.54 -11.16
CA ARG A 3 28.76 -5.42 -11.30
C ARG A 3 28.06 -5.03 -12.59
N ALA A 4 28.01 -5.96 -13.55
CA ALA A 4 27.25 -5.79 -14.77
C ALA A 4 25.78 -5.46 -14.45
N LEU A 5 25.22 -4.47 -15.14
CA LEU A 5 23.80 -4.13 -15.06
C LEU A 5 22.96 -5.37 -15.40
N THR A 6 22.01 -5.71 -14.52
CA THR A 6 21.04 -6.79 -14.76
C THR A 6 20.17 -6.45 -15.97
N ASP A 7 19.66 -7.47 -16.67
CA ASP A 7 18.78 -7.26 -17.84
C ASP A 7 17.50 -6.49 -17.46
N GLY A 8 16.99 -6.69 -16.25
CA GLY A 8 15.85 -5.93 -15.71
C GLY A 8 16.15 -4.44 -15.60
N LEU A 9 17.29 -4.08 -15.00
CA LEU A 9 17.70 -2.68 -14.85
C LEU A 9 17.99 -2.02 -16.20
N ARG A 10 18.57 -2.76 -17.16
CA ARG A 10 18.78 -2.25 -18.54
C ARG A 10 17.45 -1.93 -19.22
N ARG A 11 16.45 -2.81 -19.08
CA ARG A 11 15.11 -2.59 -19.64
C ARG A 11 14.44 -1.36 -19.02
N GLU A 12 14.50 -1.22 -17.70
CA GLU A 12 13.95 -0.06 -16.99
C GLU A 12 14.61 1.26 -17.42
N ILE A 13 15.93 1.29 -17.56
CA ILE A 13 16.64 2.45 -18.10
C ILE A 13 16.18 2.76 -19.53
N PHE A 14 16.01 1.75 -20.38
CA PHE A 14 15.50 1.94 -21.73
C PHE A 14 14.08 2.53 -21.74
N GLU A 15 13.17 2.02 -20.89
CA GLU A 15 11.81 2.57 -20.74
C GLU A 15 11.84 4.05 -20.33
N VAL A 16 12.71 4.43 -19.39
CA VAL A 16 12.90 5.83 -18.97
C VAL A 16 13.36 6.72 -20.12
N VAL A 17 14.34 6.24 -20.91
CA VAL A 17 14.87 7.00 -22.06
C VAL A 17 13.77 7.21 -23.10
N GLU A 18 12.99 6.17 -23.41
CA GLU A 18 11.88 6.27 -24.35
C GLU A 18 10.76 7.19 -23.84
N ASP A 19 10.44 7.16 -22.55
CA ASP A 19 9.48 8.11 -21.94
C ASP A 19 9.95 9.56 -22.07
N LEU A 20 11.24 9.82 -21.84
CA LEU A 20 11.81 11.15 -21.97
C LEU A 20 11.91 11.63 -23.43
N LYS A 21 12.24 10.74 -24.37
CA LYS A 21 12.21 11.06 -25.81
C LYS A 21 10.81 11.49 -26.24
N ARG A 22 9.79 10.71 -25.87
CA ARG A 22 8.38 11.04 -26.14
C ARG A 22 7.98 12.40 -25.55
N TYR A 23 8.48 12.72 -24.36
CA TYR A 23 8.28 14.03 -23.75
C TYR A 23 8.95 15.18 -24.52
N VAL A 24 10.18 14.98 -24.99
CA VAL A 24 10.90 15.99 -25.79
C VAL A 24 10.19 16.26 -27.11
N ASP A 25 9.72 15.21 -27.78
CA ASP A 25 9.10 15.31 -29.10
C ASP A 25 7.65 15.82 -29.03
N GLY A 26 6.89 15.37 -28.04
CA GLY A 26 5.43 15.57 -27.95
C GLY A 26 4.96 16.45 -26.79
N GLY A 27 5.85 16.88 -25.90
CA GLY A 27 5.49 17.61 -24.69
C GLY A 27 4.86 16.72 -23.61
N VAL A 28 4.16 17.34 -22.65
CA VAL A 28 3.59 16.64 -21.49
C VAL A 28 2.31 15.90 -21.91
N PRO A 29 2.19 14.59 -21.65
CA PRO A 29 0.94 13.88 -21.91
C PRO A 29 -0.19 14.44 -21.05
N VAL A 30 -1.38 14.61 -21.64
CA VAL A 30 -2.59 14.95 -20.91
C VAL A 30 -2.99 13.73 -20.07
N GLY A 31 -2.64 13.75 -18.80
CA GLY A 31 -3.03 12.67 -17.90
C GLY A 31 -4.49 12.82 -17.43
N GLU A 32 -5.14 11.70 -17.14
CA GLU A 32 -6.45 11.70 -16.47
C GLU A 32 -6.36 12.36 -15.09
N PRO A 33 -7.32 13.21 -14.69
CA PRO A 33 -7.31 13.80 -13.34
C PRO A 33 -7.20 12.70 -12.28
N PRO A 34 -6.58 12.98 -11.11
CA PRO A 34 -6.58 12.01 -10.02
C PRO A 34 -8.03 11.59 -9.73
N PRO A 35 -8.29 10.31 -9.40
CA PRO A 35 -9.64 9.86 -9.10
C PRO A 35 -10.16 10.62 -7.87
N GLU A 36 -10.92 11.69 -8.12
CA GLU A 36 -11.76 12.35 -7.13
C GLU A 36 -12.91 11.40 -6.86
N GLY A 37 -12.91 10.81 -5.68
CA GLY A 37 -14.07 10.09 -5.23
C GLY A 37 -14.71 10.83 -4.06
N GLU A 38 -16.03 10.74 -3.98
CA GLU A 38 -16.82 11.40 -2.95
C GLU A 38 -16.37 10.97 -1.55
N PRO A 39 -16.40 11.90 -0.56
CA PRO A 39 -16.20 11.54 0.83
C PRO A 39 -17.28 10.56 1.29
N SER A 40 -16.90 9.66 2.19
CA SER A 40 -17.77 8.74 2.90
C SER A 40 -17.84 9.17 4.34
N PHE A 41 -19.05 9.20 4.87
CA PHE A 41 -19.33 9.64 6.23
C PHE A 41 -19.65 8.42 7.09
N GLU A 42 -19.05 8.37 8.27
CA GLU A 42 -19.27 7.33 9.27
C GLU A 42 -19.72 7.98 10.59
N GLU A 43 -20.87 7.58 11.11
CA GLU A 43 -21.29 7.97 12.45
C GLU A 43 -20.53 7.12 13.47
N VAL A 44 -19.63 7.76 14.22
CA VAL A 44 -18.85 7.09 15.25
C VAL A 44 -19.79 6.65 16.37
N SER A 45 -19.89 5.33 16.56
CA SER A 45 -20.78 4.68 17.53
C SER A 45 -19.95 3.80 18.47
N ARG A 46 -20.30 3.83 19.76
CA ARG A 46 -19.58 3.11 20.81
C ARG A 46 -19.63 1.60 20.59
N GLU A 47 -20.75 1.11 20.07
CA GLU A 47 -21.07 -0.31 19.90
C GLU A 47 -20.15 -1.01 18.89
N LYS A 48 -19.51 -0.24 18.01
CA LYS A 48 -18.56 -0.74 17.01
C LYS A 48 -17.13 -0.86 17.54
N PHE A 49 -16.84 -0.31 18.72
CA PHE A 49 -15.56 -0.50 19.38
C PHE A 49 -15.53 -1.87 20.05
N THR A 50 -14.64 -2.73 19.56
CA THR A 50 -14.47 -4.10 20.07
C THR A 50 -13.09 -4.23 20.70
N SER A 51 -13.05 -4.60 21.97
CA SER A 51 -11.80 -4.95 22.65
C SER A 51 -11.23 -6.24 22.06
N LEU A 52 -9.93 -6.26 21.80
CA LEU A 52 -9.22 -7.45 21.35
C LEU A 52 -8.24 -7.91 22.42
N ALA A 53 -8.09 -9.23 22.53
CA ALA A 53 -6.94 -9.80 23.21
C ALA A 53 -5.78 -9.86 22.20
N SER A 54 -4.65 -9.25 22.54
CA SER A 54 -3.44 -9.40 21.75
C SER A 54 -2.97 -10.86 21.81
N SER A 55 -2.52 -11.38 20.67
CA SER A 55 -1.97 -12.72 20.58
C SER A 55 -0.82 -12.74 19.61
N LYS A 56 0.11 -13.68 19.81
CA LYS A 56 1.21 -13.89 18.87
C LYS A 56 0.66 -14.66 17.65
N PRO A 57 0.95 -14.23 16.42
CA PRO A 57 0.48 -14.94 15.23
C PRO A 57 1.13 -16.33 15.17
N LYS A 58 0.37 -17.30 14.66
CA LYS A 58 0.82 -18.69 14.48
C LYS A 58 1.47 -18.95 13.11
N GLY A 59 1.48 -17.96 12.22
CA GLY A 59 2.07 -18.06 10.89
C GLY A 59 3.00 -16.90 10.61
N ARG A 60 3.58 -16.92 9.42
CA ARG A 60 4.57 -15.95 8.96
C ARG A 60 3.89 -14.63 8.59
N MET A 61 4.59 -13.53 8.83
CA MET A 61 4.16 -12.17 8.51
C MET A 61 5.09 -11.62 7.43
N LEU A 62 4.62 -11.58 6.18
CA LEU A 62 5.27 -10.86 5.10
C LEU A 62 4.92 -9.38 5.19
N SER A 63 5.92 -8.51 5.19
CA SER A 63 5.74 -7.06 5.03
C SER A 63 6.56 -6.59 3.84
N VAL A 64 6.02 -5.67 3.05
CA VAL A 64 6.68 -5.08 1.88
C VAL A 64 6.54 -3.57 1.92
N ASP A 65 7.60 -2.84 1.58
CA ASP A 65 7.61 -1.38 1.49
C ASP A 65 8.58 -0.92 0.40
N ALA A 66 8.33 0.25 -0.19
CA ALA A 66 9.19 0.84 -1.21
C ALA A 66 9.59 2.27 -0.87
N SER A 67 10.90 2.52 -0.98
CA SER A 67 11.49 3.85 -0.86
C SER A 67 11.73 4.47 -2.23
N PHE A 68 11.79 5.80 -2.31
CA PHE A 68 12.08 6.53 -3.55
C PHE A 68 13.17 7.58 -3.32
N TYR A 69 14.13 7.66 -4.24
CA TYR A 69 15.13 8.72 -4.28
C TYR A 69 15.21 9.36 -5.68
N PRO A 70 15.06 10.69 -5.80
CA PRO A 70 15.16 11.37 -7.09
C PRO A 70 16.62 11.44 -7.56
N LEU A 71 16.89 11.05 -8.81
CA LEU A 71 18.21 11.16 -9.43
C LEU A 71 18.31 12.40 -10.32
N LEU A 72 17.34 12.56 -11.22
CA LEU A 72 17.30 13.67 -12.16
C LEU A 72 15.90 14.28 -12.15
N SER A 73 15.81 15.58 -12.39
CA SER A 73 14.54 16.27 -12.39
C SER A 73 14.49 17.38 -13.41
N GLY A 74 13.31 17.55 -14.00
CA GLY A 74 12.90 18.74 -14.73
C GLY A 74 11.55 19.23 -14.22
N ASN A 75 11.04 20.29 -14.85
CA ASN A 75 9.77 20.89 -14.46
C ASN A 75 8.58 19.91 -14.62
N TYR A 76 8.61 19.07 -15.66
CA TYR A 76 7.50 18.15 -15.98
C TYR A 76 7.91 16.68 -16.01
N TRP A 77 9.11 16.35 -15.54
CA TRP A 77 9.56 14.98 -15.47
C TRP A 77 10.49 14.76 -14.29
N ARG A 78 10.58 13.51 -13.85
CA ARG A 78 11.50 13.08 -12.81
C ARG A 78 11.95 11.66 -13.08
N VAL A 79 13.24 11.42 -12.95
CA VAL A 79 13.84 10.09 -12.95
C VAL A 79 14.34 9.82 -11.54
N GLY A 80 14.06 8.64 -11.02
CA GLY A 80 14.59 8.24 -9.73
C GLY A 80 14.78 6.75 -9.63
N VAL A 81 15.28 6.36 -8.46
CA VAL A 81 15.45 4.98 -8.07
C VAL A 81 14.48 4.65 -6.95
N SER A 82 14.13 3.37 -6.87
CA SER A 82 13.41 2.80 -5.75
C SER A 82 14.11 1.54 -5.29
N ARG A 83 14.15 1.35 -3.97
CA ARG A 83 14.33 0.02 -3.40
C ARG A 83 13.01 -0.43 -2.83
N CYS A 84 12.47 -1.52 -3.36
CA CYS A 84 11.35 -2.23 -2.77
C CYS A 84 11.91 -3.43 -2.00
N ALA A 85 11.58 -3.53 -0.72
CA ALA A 85 12.11 -4.57 0.15
C ALA A 85 10.98 -5.32 0.85
N TYR A 86 11.25 -6.58 1.19
CA TYR A 86 10.36 -7.38 2.00
C TYR A 86 11.09 -8.03 3.17
N VAL A 87 10.34 -8.32 4.21
CA VAL A 87 10.78 -9.10 5.36
C VAL A 87 9.67 -10.10 5.72
N VAL A 88 10.07 -11.31 6.10
CA VAL A 88 9.18 -12.32 6.64
C VAL A 88 9.56 -12.61 8.08
N VAL A 89 8.62 -12.40 8.99
CA VAL A 89 8.80 -12.62 10.42
C VAL A 89 7.95 -13.79 10.89
N GLU A 90 8.52 -14.67 11.71
CA GLU A 90 7.82 -15.74 12.41
C GLU A 90 8.02 -15.60 13.92
N VAL A 91 7.04 -16.05 14.71
CA VAL A 91 7.21 -16.16 16.16
C VAL A 91 7.70 -17.56 16.53
N GLN A 92 8.94 -17.66 16.97
CA GLN A 92 9.53 -18.91 17.47
C GLN A 92 9.91 -18.76 18.95
N ALA A 93 9.58 -19.75 19.77
CA ALA A 93 9.78 -19.70 21.24
C ALA A 93 9.30 -18.38 21.90
N GLY A 94 8.21 -17.81 21.35
CA GLY A 94 7.65 -16.56 21.83
C GLY A 94 8.41 -15.29 21.43
N ARG A 95 9.38 -15.34 20.51
CA ARG A 95 10.11 -14.17 20.01
C ARG A 95 9.91 -14.02 18.50
N PRO A 96 9.78 -12.78 17.98
CA PRO A 96 9.78 -12.55 16.55
C PRO A 96 11.20 -12.77 15.99
N ILE A 97 11.30 -13.51 14.89
CA ILE A 97 12.55 -13.80 14.18
C ILE A 97 12.33 -13.53 12.69
N VAL A 98 13.30 -12.87 12.06
CA VAL A 98 13.33 -12.73 10.60
C VAL A 98 13.74 -14.08 10.01
N VAL A 99 12.84 -14.69 9.24
CA VAL A 99 13.05 -16.00 8.60
C VAL A 99 13.37 -15.90 7.11
N ASP A 100 13.09 -14.76 6.50
CA ASP A 100 13.47 -14.42 5.12
C ASP A 100 13.44 -12.91 4.93
N GLU A 101 14.29 -12.38 4.07
CA GLU A 101 14.28 -10.97 3.66
C GLU A 101 14.90 -10.82 2.27
N GLY A 102 14.51 -9.77 1.55
CA GLY A 102 15.01 -9.50 0.22
C GLY A 102 14.62 -8.13 -0.29
N PHE A 103 15.17 -7.75 -1.43
CA PHE A 103 14.86 -6.48 -2.08
C PHE A 103 15.04 -6.54 -3.58
N GLU A 104 14.35 -5.64 -4.27
CA GLU A 104 14.49 -5.35 -5.70
C GLU A 104 14.74 -3.83 -5.86
N ASP A 105 15.77 -3.50 -6.63
CA ASP A 105 16.10 -2.12 -6.98
C ASP A 105 15.52 -1.82 -8.38
N HIS A 106 14.87 -0.66 -8.50
CA HIS A 106 14.24 -0.19 -9.73
C HIS A 106 14.75 1.18 -10.13
N VAL A 107 14.84 1.44 -11.43
CA VAL A 107 14.93 2.79 -12.00
C VAL A 107 13.63 3.08 -12.74
N PHE A 108 13.05 4.26 -12.54
CA PHE A 108 11.85 4.64 -13.28
C PHE A 108 11.72 6.15 -13.48
N GLY A 109 10.91 6.49 -14.47
CA GLY A 109 10.59 7.86 -14.87
C GLY A 109 9.12 8.15 -14.66
N VAL A 110 8.82 9.42 -14.36
CA VAL A 110 7.47 9.96 -14.46
C VAL A 110 7.52 11.24 -15.29
N VAL A 111 6.62 11.36 -16.27
CA VAL A 111 6.40 12.58 -17.06
C VAL A 111 5.00 13.09 -16.74
N CYS A 112 4.92 14.18 -15.98
CA CYS A 112 3.66 14.77 -15.55
C CYS A 112 3.85 16.20 -15.00
N PRO A 113 2.77 17.01 -14.92
CA PRO A 113 2.79 18.28 -14.22
C PRO A 113 3.22 18.16 -12.75
N PRO A 114 3.90 19.18 -12.16
CA PRO A 114 4.37 19.16 -10.78
C PRO A 114 3.31 18.72 -9.75
N ALA A 115 2.07 19.19 -9.90
CA ALA A 115 0.95 18.89 -9.00
C ALA A 115 0.60 17.38 -8.93
N ARG A 116 0.99 16.60 -9.94
CA ARG A 116 0.70 15.16 -10.03
C ARG A 116 1.88 14.27 -9.69
N ARG A 117 3.08 14.84 -9.62
CA ARG A 117 4.33 14.07 -9.53
C ARG A 117 4.35 13.07 -8.40
N LEU A 118 3.92 13.49 -7.21
CA LEU A 118 3.89 12.62 -6.03
C LEU A 118 2.95 11.42 -6.23
N TYR A 119 1.79 11.65 -6.84
CA TYR A 119 0.81 10.61 -7.14
C TYR A 119 1.33 9.60 -8.17
N GLU A 120 1.99 10.06 -9.23
CA GLU A 120 2.55 9.16 -10.25
C GLU A 120 3.72 8.34 -9.70
N ILE A 121 4.55 8.94 -8.83
CA ILE A 121 5.61 8.20 -8.12
C ILE A 121 4.99 7.13 -7.22
N TRP A 122 4.01 7.48 -6.38
CA TRP A 122 3.33 6.50 -5.51
C TRP A 122 2.65 5.38 -6.29
N SER A 123 2.13 5.66 -7.48
CA SER A 123 1.57 4.63 -8.35
C SER A 123 2.64 3.58 -8.74
N ARG A 124 3.85 4.04 -9.09
CA ARG A 124 4.98 3.16 -9.41
C ARG A 124 5.43 2.35 -8.20
N LEU A 125 5.56 3.00 -7.04
CA LEU A 125 5.96 2.31 -5.79
C LEU A 125 4.96 1.21 -5.40
N ARG A 126 3.65 1.49 -5.46
CA ARG A 126 2.60 0.49 -5.20
C ARG A 126 2.67 -0.71 -6.13
N ARG A 127 3.03 -0.46 -7.40
CA ARG A 127 3.24 -1.53 -8.36
C ARG A 127 4.42 -2.40 -7.96
N PHE A 128 5.58 -1.82 -7.65
CA PHE A 128 6.77 -2.56 -7.19
C PHE A 128 6.49 -3.35 -5.91
N GLU A 129 5.85 -2.72 -4.91
CA GLU A 129 5.39 -3.40 -3.69
C GLU A 129 4.50 -4.59 -4.00
N SER A 130 3.57 -4.43 -4.96
CA SER A 130 2.66 -5.50 -5.33
C SER A 130 3.33 -6.65 -6.05
N GLU A 131 4.25 -6.35 -6.97
CA GLU A 131 5.01 -7.34 -7.73
C GLU A 131 5.92 -8.14 -6.78
N LEU A 132 6.64 -7.47 -5.90
CA LEU A 132 7.52 -8.10 -4.91
C LEU A 132 6.72 -8.93 -3.89
N ALA A 133 5.60 -8.41 -3.38
CA ALA A 133 4.72 -9.17 -2.50
C ALA A 133 4.18 -10.43 -3.20
N LEU A 134 3.74 -10.30 -4.46
CA LEU A 134 3.21 -11.42 -5.24
C LEU A 134 4.27 -12.49 -5.46
N GLN A 135 5.51 -12.08 -5.75
CA GLN A 135 6.66 -12.98 -5.88
C GLN A 135 6.92 -13.71 -4.56
N ALA A 136 7.02 -12.97 -3.44
CA ALA A 136 7.27 -13.55 -2.11
C ALA A 136 6.18 -14.52 -1.67
N LEU A 137 4.89 -14.19 -1.91
CA LEU A 137 3.76 -15.11 -1.65
C LEU A 137 3.96 -16.46 -2.36
N LYS A 138 4.46 -16.42 -3.60
CA LYS A 138 4.66 -17.61 -4.43
C LYS A 138 5.93 -18.37 -4.05
N SER A 139 7.07 -17.71 -3.98
CA SER A 139 8.38 -18.33 -3.76
C SER A 139 8.51 -18.91 -2.35
N LEU A 140 8.00 -18.21 -1.33
CA LEU A 140 8.07 -18.63 0.07
C LEU A 140 6.90 -19.55 0.46
N ASN A 141 6.04 -19.89 -0.51
CA ASN A 141 4.87 -20.73 -0.35
C ASN A 141 4.01 -20.31 0.87
N LEU A 142 3.62 -19.03 0.91
CA LEU A 142 2.76 -18.50 1.97
C LEU A 142 1.32 -19.02 1.79
N GLY A 143 0.62 -19.27 2.90
CA GLY A 143 -0.71 -19.90 2.90
C GLY A 143 -1.66 -19.45 4.01
N GLU A 144 -2.63 -20.30 4.36
CA GLU A 144 -3.81 -19.98 5.20
C GLU A 144 -3.51 -19.44 6.61
N ARG A 145 -2.32 -19.75 7.14
CA ARG A 145 -1.87 -19.27 8.46
C ARG A 145 -1.06 -17.99 8.39
N ASP A 146 -0.59 -17.62 7.21
CA ASP A 146 0.33 -16.52 6.97
C ASP A 146 -0.42 -15.22 6.69
N PHE A 147 0.30 -14.12 6.86
CA PHE A 147 -0.18 -12.76 6.69
C PHE A 147 0.65 -12.01 5.65
N CYS A 148 0.00 -11.13 4.90
CA CYS A 148 0.63 -10.18 4.00
C CYS A 148 0.24 -8.77 4.44
N LEU A 149 1.21 -8.00 4.91
CA LEU A 149 1.08 -6.65 5.42
C LEU A 149 1.50 -5.67 4.33
N LEU A 150 0.60 -4.76 3.97
CA LEU A 150 0.85 -3.73 2.96
C LEU A 150 0.64 -2.34 3.57
N ASP A 151 1.59 -1.45 3.29
CA ASP A 151 1.53 -0.06 3.71
C ASP A 151 0.68 0.76 2.73
N GLY A 152 -0.60 0.94 3.04
CA GLY A 152 -1.53 1.65 2.18
C GLY A 152 -2.99 1.29 2.40
N ALA A 153 -3.88 1.98 1.69
CA ALA A 153 -5.30 1.65 1.68
C ALA A 153 -5.56 0.38 0.84
N ALA A 154 -6.51 -0.47 1.27
CA ALA A 154 -6.96 -1.67 0.55
C ALA A 154 -7.74 -1.36 -0.74
N TYR A 155 -7.06 -0.78 -1.72
CA TYR A 155 -7.58 -0.65 -3.07
C TYR A 155 -6.76 -1.54 -4.01
N PHE A 156 -7.44 -2.35 -4.83
CA PHE A 156 -6.80 -3.24 -5.81
C PHE A 156 -7.43 -3.05 -7.21
N GLY A 157 -6.64 -3.30 -8.27
CA GLY A 157 -7.12 -3.39 -9.66
C GLY A 157 -7.45 -2.07 -10.38
N GLY A 158 -7.12 -0.93 -9.78
CA GLY A 158 -7.12 0.37 -10.46
C GLY A 158 -5.70 0.77 -10.88
N ALA A 159 -5.58 1.72 -11.82
CA ALA A 159 -4.29 2.16 -12.37
C ALA A 159 -3.25 2.64 -11.34
N LYS A 160 -3.68 2.93 -10.11
CA LYS A 160 -2.86 3.52 -9.03
C LYS A 160 -3.03 2.80 -7.69
N ASN A 161 -3.55 1.58 -7.72
CA ASN A 161 -3.88 0.74 -6.59
C ASN A 161 -2.89 -0.43 -6.51
N PHE A 162 -2.94 -1.22 -5.45
CA PHE A 162 -2.23 -2.50 -5.44
C PHE A 162 -2.72 -3.38 -6.60
N LEU A 163 -1.86 -4.26 -7.11
CA LEU A 163 -2.22 -5.11 -8.25
C LEU A 163 -3.36 -6.07 -7.89
N LEU A 164 -4.34 -6.22 -8.79
CA LEU A 164 -5.44 -7.17 -8.59
C LEU A 164 -4.92 -8.61 -8.45
N ASP A 165 -3.88 -8.95 -9.20
CA ASP A 165 -3.24 -10.27 -9.17
C ASP A 165 -2.68 -10.61 -7.79
N LEU A 166 -2.18 -9.62 -7.04
CA LEU A 166 -1.74 -9.82 -5.66
C LEU A 166 -2.91 -10.25 -4.76
N TYR A 167 -4.05 -9.55 -4.88
CA TYR A 167 -5.24 -9.84 -4.11
C TYR A 167 -5.81 -11.23 -4.46
N GLU A 168 -5.94 -11.54 -5.75
CA GLU A 168 -6.48 -12.83 -6.19
C GLU A 168 -5.56 -13.99 -5.78
N GLU A 169 -4.24 -13.82 -5.86
CA GLU A 169 -3.29 -14.84 -5.40
C GLU A 169 -3.34 -15.04 -3.88
N ALA A 170 -3.38 -13.95 -3.10
CA ALA A 170 -3.51 -14.03 -1.64
C ALA A 170 -4.83 -14.72 -1.25
N LYS A 171 -5.94 -14.36 -1.91
CA LYS A 171 -7.25 -14.99 -1.72
C LYS A 171 -7.22 -16.48 -2.07
N ARG A 172 -6.64 -16.85 -3.21
CA ARG A 172 -6.49 -18.26 -3.65
C ARG A 172 -5.71 -19.09 -2.63
N ARG A 173 -4.65 -18.53 -2.06
CA ARG A 173 -3.80 -19.15 -1.03
C ARG A 173 -4.37 -19.06 0.39
N ARG A 174 -5.47 -18.31 0.56
CA ARG A 174 -6.07 -17.94 1.86
C ARG A 174 -5.12 -17.18 2.79
N VAL A 175 -4.14 -16.48 2.22
CA VAL A 175 -3.25 -15.59 2.97
C VAL A 175 -4.06 -14.39 3.46
N ARG A 176 -3.88 -14.02 4.73
CA ARG A 176 -4.61 -12.92 5.36
C ARG A 176 -3.95 -11.60 5.00
N MET A 177 -4.63 -10.77 4.22
CA MET A 177 -4.12 -9.44 3.89
C MET A 177 -4.49 -8.43 4.97
N VAL A 178 -3.51 -7.65 5.40
CA VAL A 178 -3.67 -6.53 6.32
C VAL A 178 -3.11 -5.29 5.64
N THR A 179 -3.95 -4.29 5.44
CA THR A 179 -3.55 -3.02 4.80
C THR A 179 -3.69 -1.90 5.81
N ILE A 180 -2.68 -1.05 5.95
CA ILE A 180 -2.68 0.04 6.93
C ILE A 180 -2.81 1.38 6.19
N PRO A 181 -4.01 2.01 6.16
CA PRO A 181 -4.15 3.31 5.52
C PRO A 181 -3.52 4.41 6.38
N LYS A 182 -2.42 5.02 5.91
CA LYS A 182 -1.76 6.15 6.59
C LYS A 182 -2.62 7.42 6.66
N ARG A 183 -3.52 7.62 5.70
CA ARG A 183 -4.45 8.75 5.64
C ARG A 183 -5.64 8.37 4.76
N SER A 184 -6.84 8.79 5.15
CA SER A 184 -7.99 8.74 4.26
C SER A 184 -8.65 10.11 4.16
N LEU A 185 -8.33 10.85 3.10
CA LEU A 185 -8.98 12.12 2.77
C LEU A 185 -10.49 11.99 2.55
N ARG A 186 -10.97 10.75 2.40
CA ARG A 186 -12.35 10.43 2.05
C ARG A 186 -13.12 9.80 3.20
N LEU A 187 -12.50 9.40 4.30
CA LEU A 187 -13.23 8.87 5.45
C LEU A 187 -13.41 9.97 6.47
N LEU A 188 -14.62 10.50 6.53
CA LEU A 188 -15.01 11.53 7.45
C LEU A 188 -15.98 10.98 8.48
N ASP A 189 -16.01 11.58 9.67
CA ASP A 189 -17.09 11.33 10.62
C ASP A 189 -18.37 12.08 10.22
N GLY A 190 -19.48 11.85 10.94
CA GLY A 190 -20.76 12.52 10.69
C GLY A 190 -20.74 14.07 10.79
N GLN A 191 -19.65 14.67 11.29
CA GLN A 191 -19.45 16.12 11.36
C GLN A 191 -18.48 16.63 10.29
N GLY A 192 -18.01 15.77 9.38
CA GLY A 192 -17.06 16.12 8.33
C GLY A 192 -15.60 16.20 8.80
N ARG A 193 -15.28 15.70 9.99
CA ARG A 193 -13.89 15.64 10.51
C ARG A 193 -13.21 14.35 10.04
N ASP A 194 -11.88 14.28 10.13
CA ASP A 194 -11.13 13.05 9.82
C ASP A 194 -11.61 11.88 10.71
N LEU A 195 -12.06 10.79 10.09
CA LEU A 195 -12.62 9.66 10.83
C LEU A 195 -11.58 8.99 11.74
N LEU A 196 -10.34 8.82 11.28
CA LEU A 196 -9.29 8.17 12.08
C LEU A 196 -9.00 8.97 13.34
N ALA A 197 -8.94 10.30 13.24
CA ALA A 197 -8.80 11.18 14.39
C ALA A 197 -9.98 11.04 15.37
N SER A 198 -11.22 11.06 14.87
CA SER A 198 -12.41 10.90 15.71
C SER A 198 -12.49 9.54 16.39
N LEU A 199 -12.12 8.46 15.69
CA LEU A 199 -12.03 7.11 16.25
C LEU A 199 -10.94 7.02 17.33
N SER A 200 -9.78 7.62 17.10
CA SER A 200 -8.65 7.60 18.04
C SER A 200 -9.01 8.31 19.35
N LEU A 201 -9.60 9.51 19.27
CA LEU A 201 -10.04 10.27 20.44
C LEU A 201 -11.15 9.54 21.21
N THR A 202 -12.11 8.94 20.49
CA THR A 202 -13.21 8.20 21.12
C THR A 202 -12.73 6.92 21.79
N GLY A 203 -11.87 6.16 21.11
CA GLY A 203 -11.27 4.94 21.65
C GLY A 203 -10.42 5.21 22.88
N GLU A 204 -9.60 6.27 22.86
CA GLU A 204 -8.82 6.70 24.02
C GLU A 204 -9.71 7.07 25.22
N ARG A 205 -10.82 7.78 24.98
CA ARG A 205 -11.79 8.10 26.04
C ARG A 205 -12.41 6.83 26.63
N LEU A 206 -12.85 5.90 25.78
CA LEU A 206 -13.44 4.62 26.21
C LEU A 206 -12.43 3.71 26.93
N TYR A 207 -11.14 3.81 26.58
CA TYR A 207 -10.08 3.13 27.29
C TYR A 207 -9.91 3.71 28.70
N ARG A 208 -9.82 5.05 28.82
CA ARG A 208 -9.67 5.75 30.10
C ARG A 208 -10.82 5.53 31.07
N ASP A 209 -12.05 5.38 30.56
CA ASP A 209 -13.23 5.13 31.39
C ASP A 209 -13.45 3.64 31.73
N GLY A 210 -12.57 2.75 31.24
CA GLY A 210 -12.62 1.30 31.49
C GLY A 210 -13.60 0.52 30.61
N SER A 211 -14.31 1.18 29.68
CA SER A 211 -15.25 0.53 28.76
C SER A 211 -14.57 -0.22 27.61
N LEU A 212 -13.29 0.04 27.36
CA LEU A 212 -12.51 -0.54 26.28
C LEU A 212 -11.13 -0.97 26.80
N ARG A 213 -10.60 -2.07 26.29
CA ARG A 213 -9.22 -2.48 26.59
C ARG A 213 -8.22 -1.65 25.77
N GLU A 214 -6.95 -1.69 26.17
CA GLU A 214 -5.85 -1.01 25.49
C GLU A 214 -5.76 -1.38 24.00
N THR A 215 -5.99 -2.65 23.66
CA THR A 215 -6.08 -3.11 22.26
C THR A 215 -7.54 -3.22 21.84
N TRP A 216 -7.90 -2.50 20.78
CA TRP A 216 -9.26 -2.46 20.26
C TRP A 216 -9.28 -2.26 18.74
N ILE A 217 -10.42 -2.57 18.13
CA ILE A 217 -10.73 -2.24 16.74
C ILE A 217 -12.07 -1.55 16.65
N TYR A 218 -12.27 -0.76 15.59
CA TYR A 218 -13.57 -0.22 15.22
C TYR A 218 -14.04 -0.90 13.93
N TYR A 219 -15.13 -1.66 14.01
CA TYR A 219 -15.66 -2.43 12.88
C TYR A 219 -17.17 -2.68 13.02
N PRO A 220 -17.95 -2.71 11.92
CA PRO A 220 -17.56 -2.41 10.54
C PRO A 220 -17.57 -0.90 10.25
N VAL A 221 -16.61 -0.45 9.41
CA VAL A 221 -16.64 0.86 8.76
C VAL A 221 -17.33 0.70 7.40
N ARG A 222 -18.31 1.54 7.09
CA ARG A 222 -18.88 1.58 5.74
C ARG A 222 -17.86 2.22 4.81
N VAL A 223 -17.33 1.43 3.86
CA VAL A 223 -16.39 1.96 2.86
C VAL A 223 -17.19 2.69 1.77
N GLY A 224 -16.79 3.93 1.47
CA GLY A 224 -17.37 4.72 0.39
C GLY A 224 -17.18 4.06 -0.98
N ARG A 225 -18.10 4.35 -1.92
CA ARG A 225 -17.96 3.88 -3.31
C ARG A 225 -16.74 4.54 -3.96
N VAL A 226 -15.80 3.74 -4.43
CA VAL A 226 -14.77 4.18 -5.38
C VAL A 226 -15.29 3.87 -6.78
N ARG A 227 -15.34 4.88 -7.67
CA ARG A 227 -15.52 4.61 -9.11
C ARG A 227 -14.23 3.94 -9.58
N GLY A 228 -14.24 2.60 -9.61
CA GLY A 228 -13.09 1.76 -9.87
C GLY A 228 -13.07 0.57 -8.91
N LEU A 229 -13.65 -0.54 -9.36
CA LEU A 229 -13.70 -1.87 -8.73
C LEU A 229 -14.19 -1.93 -7.27
N ARG A 230 -15.47 -2.34 -7.14
CA ARG A 230 -16.06 -2.83 -5.89
C ARG A 230 -15.33 -4.11 -5.46
N LEU A 231 -14.42 -4.03 -4.48
CA LEU A 231 -13.83 -5.22 -3.86
C LEU A 231 -14.61 -5.72 -2.63
N TYR A 232 -15.61 -4.97 -2.18
CA TYR A 232 -16.39 -5.29 -0.96
C TYR A 232 -17.90 -5.39 -1.18
N ALA A 233 -18.37 -5.55 -2.42
CA ALA A 233 -19.76 -5.93 -2.65
C ALA A 233 -19.89 -7.45 -2.50
N LYS A 234 -20.33 -7.89 -1.31
CA LYS A 234 -21.23 -9.04 -1.24
C LYS A 234 -22.65 -8.54 -1.49
#